data_AF-A0A9C9XRN1-F1
#
_entry.id   AF-A0A9C9XRN1-F1
#
_cell.length_a   1.000
_cell.length_b   1.000
_cell.length_c   1.000
_cell.angle_alpha   90.00
_cell.angle_beta   90.00
_cell.angle_gamma   90.00
#
_symmetry.space_group_name_H-M   'P 1'
#
loop_
_entity.id
_entity.type
_entity.pdbx_description
1 polymer ?
#
loop_
_entity_poly.entity_id
_entity_poly.type
_entity_poly.pdbx_seq_one_letter_code
_entity_poly.pdbx_strand_id
1 'polypeptide(L)'
;MREAVFMVQMILFRTLKEDLAGRHRDRPAVHHTWLAGAVVNNLFGSHPSDPEVADFARHNRELVEEELRGLAERCPDLAPFLTDALRMQTICDNQEGIHSIPSLLMARALGILQEERPLPMPSTFMTTVRQLAARHGLVEPMQPAAPPENEPS
;
A
#
# COMPACT_ATOMS: atom_id res chain seq x y z
N MET A 1 1.69 13.46 -4.62
CA MET A 1 1.94 12.10 -5.15
C MET A 1 2.51 11.16 -4.09
N ARG A 2 3.66 11.48 -3.47
CA ARG A 2 4.24 10.66 -2.38
C ARG A 2 3.26 10.37 -1.24
N GLU A 3 2.46 11.35 -0.85
CA GLU A 3 1.41 11.17 0.17
C GLU A 3 0.38 10.10 -0.21
N ALA A 4 -0.06 10.04 -1.48
CA ALA A 4 -0.97 8.99 -1.92
C ALA A 4 -0.30 7.62 -1.99
N VAL A 5 0.97 7.55 -2.39
CA VAL A 5 1.75 6.29 -2.28
C VAL A 5 1.79 5.83 -0.83
N PHE A 6 2.10 6.73 0.11
CA PHE A 6 2.11 6.42 1.54
C PHE A 6 0.73 5.98 2.07
N MET A 7 -0.35 6.62 1.63
CA MET A 7 -1.71 6.17 1.99
C MET A 7 -1.98 4.74 1.51
N VAL A 8 -1.54 4.36 0.30
CA VAL A 8 -1.67 2.97 -0.18
C VAL A 8 -0.86 2.01 0.68
N GLN A 9 0.36 2.37 1.09
CA GLN A 9 1.15 1.56 2.04
C GLN A 9 0.41 1.35 3.37
N MET A 10 -0.22 2.40 3.90
CA MET A 10 -0.99 2.32 5.15
C MET A 10 -2.26 1.46 5.02
N ILE A 11 -2.95 1.53 3.88
CA ILE A 11 -4.09 0.67 3.57
C ILE A 11 -3.64 -0.79 3.54
N LEU A 12 -2.56 -1.08 2.81
CA LEU A 12 -2.00 -2.42 2.72
C LEU A 12 -1.58 -2.95 4.10
N PHE A 13 -0.87 -2.13 4.88
CA PHE A 13 -0.46 -2.48 6.24
C PHE A 13 -1.66 -2.87 7.12
N ARG A 14 -2.73 -2.07 7.09
CA ARG A 14 -3.95 -2.34 7.86
C ARG A 14 -4.59 -3.66 7.42
N THR A 15 -4.78 -3.84 6.11
CA THR A 15 -5.39 -5.06 5.55
C THR A 15 -4.59 -6.31 5.91
N LEU A 16 -3.26 -6.25 5.79
CA LEU A 16 -2.39 -7.35 6.18
C LEU A 16 -2.48 -7.65 7.68
N LYS A 17 -2.45 -6.62 8.53
CA LYS A 17 -2.52 -6.81 9.98
C LYS A 17 -3.84 -7.49 10.39
N GLU A 18 -4.95 -7.10 9.77
CA GLU A 18 -6.28 -7.68 10.03
C GLU A 18 -6.35 -9.15 9.55
N ASP A 19 -5.86 -9.43 8.34
CA ASP A 19 -5.77 -10.79 7.78
C ASP A 19 -4.88 -11.71 8.63
N LEU A 20 -3.68 -11.24 9.00
CA LEU A 20 -2.73 -11.97 9.84
C LEU A 20 -3.29 -12.26 11.23
N ALA A 21 -4.01 -11.30 11.85
CA ALA A 21 -4.69 -11.53 13.11
C ALA A 21 -5.78 -12.60 13.00
N GLY A 22 -6.45 -12.68 11.84
CA GLY A 22 -7.43 -13.73 11.54
C GLY A 22 -6.81 -15.12 11.40
N ARG A 23 -5.67 -15.23 10.70
CA ARG A 23 -4.98 -16.49 10.37
C ARG A 23 -4.06 -17.01 11.48
N HIS A 24 -3.41 -16.12 12.23
CA HIS A 24 -2.41 -16.46 13.26
C HIS A 24 -2.88 -16.04 14.65
N ARG A 25 -4.03 -16.55 15.09
CA ARG A 25 -4.66 -16.19 16.37
C ARG A 25 -3.83 -16.59 17.60
N ASP A 26 -2.90 -17.51 17.42
CA ASP A 26 -1.94 -17.97 18.42
C ASP A 26 -0.76 -17.00 18.63
N ARG A 27 -0.57 -16.04 17.71
CA ARG A 27 0.53 -15.07 17.76
C ARG A 27 0.08 -13.77 18.41
N PRO A 28 0.98 -13.08 19.14
CA PRO A 28 0.66 -11.80 19.76
C PRO A 28 0.46 -10.71 18.70
N ALA A 29 -0.38 -9.71 18.99
CA ALA A 29 -0.71 -8.62 18.06
C ALA A 29 0.53 -7.85 17.53
N VAL A 30 1.60 -7.81 18.33
CA VAL A 30 2.87 -7.20 17.92
C VAL A 30 3.53 -7.96 16.76
N HIS A 31 3.39 -9.29 16.73
CA HIS A 31 3.91 -10.12 15.63
C HIS A 31 3.21 -9.80 14.31
N HIS A 32 1.87 -9.68 14.32
CA HIS A 32 1.11 -9.29 13.11
C HIS A 32 1.49 -7.89 12.64
N THR A 33 1.73 -6.98 13.58
CA THR A 33 2.17 -5.60 13.31
C THR A 33 3.54 -5.59 12.63
N TRP A 34 4.53 -6.30 13.17
CA TRP A 34 5.86 -6.35 12.59
C TRP A 34 5.89 -7.08 11.25
N LEU A 35 5.15 -8.18 11.10
CA LEU A 35 5.07 -8.91 9.84
C LEU A 35 4.38 -8.07 8.75
N ALA A 36 3.26 -7.41 9.04
CA ALA A 36 2.63 -6.50 8.10
C ALA A 36 3.57 -5.36 7.69
N GLY A 37 4.27 -4.74 8.66
CA GLY A 37 5.25 -3.69 8.38
C GLY A 37 6.41 -4.20 7.51
N ALA A 38 6.93 -5.38 7.80
CA ALA A 38 8.02 -5.99 7.05
C ALA A 38 7.61 -6.27 5.60
N VAL A 39 6.41 -6.80 5.37
CA VAL A 39 5.87 -7.07 4.02
C VAL A 39 5.72 -5.77 3.22
N VAL A 40 5.12 -4.73 3.82
CA VAL A 40 4.96 -3.43 3.15
C VAL A 40 6.31 -2.79 2.82
N ASN A 41 7.25 -2.79 3.76
CA ASN A 41 8.58 -2.23 3.56
C ASN A 41 9.34 -2.95 2.46
N ASN A 42 9.26 -4.28 2.41
CA ASN A 42 9.87 -5.06 1.33
C ASN A 42 9.21 -4.74 -0.02
N LEU A 43 7.88 -4.72 -0.10
CA LEU A 43 7.16 -4.46 -1.35
C LEU A 43 7.51 -3.10 -1.97
N PHE A 44 7.57 -2.05 -1.17
CA PHE A 44 7.84 -0.69 -1.64
C PHE A 44 9.34 -0.32 -1.60
N GLY A 45 10.21 -1.20 -1.11
CA GLY A 45 11.65 -0.89 -0.91
C GLY A 45 11.86 0.27 0.06
N SER A 46 10.96 0.43 1.03
CA SER A 46 11.00 1.53 2.01
C SER A 46 11.91 1.16 3.18
N HIS A 47 12.65 2.15 3.70
CA HIS A 47 13.46 1.96 4.89
C HIS A 47 12.51 1.92 6.11
N PRO A 48 12.56 0.88 6.95
CA PRO A 48 11.74 0.81 8.14
C PRO A 48 12.04 2.01 9.05
N SER A 49 11.02 2.76 9.43
CA SER A 49 11.16 3.81 10.46
C SER A 49 11.31 3.22 11.87
N ASP A 50 10.87 1.97 12.05
CA ASP A 50 10.95 1.21 13.30
C ASP A 50 12.07 0.15 13.22
N PRO A 51 13.15 0.26 14.03
CA PRO A 51 14.22 -0.72 14.08
C PRO A 51 13.75 -2.15 14.40
N GLU A 52 12.67 -2.31 15.17
CA GLU A 52 12.14 -3.62 15.54
C GLU A 52 11.53 -4.34 14.33
N VAL A 53 10.88 -3.60 13.42
CA VAL A 53 10.38 -4.16 12.16
C VAL A 53 11.52 -4.62 11.27
N ALA A 54 12.62 -3.87 11.23
CA ALA A 54 13.82 -4.23 10.47
C ALA A 54 14.48 -5.50 11.04
N ASP A 55 14.60 -5.57 12.37
CA ASP A 55 15.14 -6.75 13.05
C ASP A 55 14.26 -7.98 12.85
N PHE A 56 12.94 -7.82 13.01
CA PHE A 56 11.97 -8.86 12.77
C PHE A 56 12.07 -9.42 11.34
N ALA A 57 12.12 -8.55 10.33
CA ALA A 57 12.21 -8.95 8.93
C ALA A 57 13.50 -9.76 8.64
N ARG A 58 14.61 -9.37 9.26
CA ARG A 58 15.90 -10.08 9.14
C ARG A 58 15.81 -11.49 9.73
N HIS A 59 15.16 -11.65 10.88
CA HIS A 59 15.01 -12.94 11.55
C HIS A 59 13.90 -13.84 10.98
N ASN A 60 12.95 -13.27 10.23
CA ASN A 60 11.76 -13.97 9.71
C ASN A 60 11.63 -13.85 8.18
N ARG A 61 12.76 -13.83 7.46
CA ARG A 61 12.79 -13.57 6.02
C ARG A 61 11.89 -14.52 5.22
N GLU A 62 11.90 -15.81 5.52
CA GLU A 62 11.09 -16.81 4.82
C GLU A 62 9.59 -16.52 4.98
N LEU A 63 9.16 -16.16 6.19
CA LEU A 63 7.78 -15.80 6.49
C LEU A 63 7.36 -14.52 5.74
N VAL A 64 8.25 -13.51 5.68
CA VAL A 64 7.99 -12.29 4.91
C VAL A 64 7.85 -12.60 3.42
N GLU A 65 8.71 -13.46 2.88
CA GLU A 65 8.64 -13.87 1.47
C GLU A 65 7.37 -14.68 1.16
N GLU A 66 6.95 -15.58 2.06
CA GLU A 66 5.69 -16.31 1.95
C GLU A 66 4.47 -15.34 1.94
N GLU A 67 4.49 -14.35 2.84
CA GLU A 67 3.45 -13.33 2.91
C GLU A 67 3.43 -12.41 1.67
N LEU A 68 4.58 -12.16 1.03
CA LEU A 68 4.65 -11.45 -0.24
C LEU A 68 4.09 -12.28 -1.41
N ARG A 69 4.43 -13.58 -1.49
CA ARG A 69 4.00 -14.46 -2.58
C ARG A 69 2.48 -14.62 -2.67
N GLY A 70 1.81 -14.70 -1.53
CA GLY A 70 0.35 -14.82 -1.52
C GLY A 70 -0.40 -13.48 -1.53
N LEU A 71 0.30 -12.35 -1.69
CA LEU A 71 -0.32 -11.03 -1.57
C LEU A 71 -1.38 -10.77 -2.65
N ALA A 72 -1.09 -11.15 -3.90
CA ALA A 72 -2.01 -10.97 -5.02
C ALA A 72 -3.32 -11.76 -4.83
N GLU A 73 -3.24 -12.94 -4.21
CA GLU A 73 -4.40 -13.80 -3.93
C GLU A 73 -5.19 -13.35 -2.70
N ARG A 74 -4.51 -12.86 -1.66
CA ARG A 74 -5.14 -12.40 -0.41
C ARG A 74 -5.73 -11.00 -0.50
N CYS A 75 -5.15 -10.14 -1.32
CA CYS A 75 -5.58 -8.75 -1.46
C CYS A 75 -5.89 -8.38 -2.92
N PRO A 76 -6.75 -9.14 -3.64
CA PRO A 76 -6.99 -8.91 -5.07
C PRO A 76 -7.61 -7.53 -5.33
N ASP A 77 -8.45 -7.04 -4.42
CA ASP A 77 -9.07 -5.72 -4.50
C ASP A 77 -8.06 -4.57 -4.40
N LEU A 78 -6.91 -4.81 -3.77
CA LEU A 78 -5.84 -3.81 -3.64
C LEU A 78 -4.88 -3.82 -4.84
N ALA A 79 -4.83 -4.89 -5.64
CA ALA A 79 -3.86 -5.04 -6.73
C ALA A 79 -3.82 -3.85 -7.72
N PRO A 80 -4.96 -3.26 -8.16
CA PRO A 80 -4.93 -2.08 -9.02
C PRO A 80 -4.28 -0.86 -8.34
N PHE A 81 -4.54 -0.67 -7.05
CA PHE A 81 -3.99 0.45 -6.27
C PHE A 81 -2.50 0.26 -5.96
N LEU A 82 -2.08 -0.99 -5.69
CA LEU A 82 -0.66 -1.34 -5.52
C LEU A 82 0.11 -1.15 -6.83
N THR A 83 -0.46 -1.55 -7.97
CA THR A 83 0.11 -1.30 -9.30
C THR A 83 0.32 0.20 -9.52
N ASP A 84 -0.72 1.00 -9.30
CA ASP A 84 -0.65 2.45 -9.51
C ASP A 84 0.35 3.10 -8.54
N ALA A 85 0.35 2.71 -7.27
CA ALA A 85 1.25 3.26 -6.26
C ALA A 85 2.72 2.94 -6.54
N LEU A 86 3.06 1.71 -6.93
CA LEU A 86 4.44 1.32 -7.25
C LEU A 86 4.93 2.04 -8.51
N ARG A 87 4.09 2.17 -9.54
CA ARG A 87 4.44 2.94 -10.75
C ARG A 87 4.64 4.41 -10.44
N MET A 88 3.74 5.01 -9.64
CA MET A 88 3.86 6.40 -9.20
C MET A 88 5.10 6.62 -8.33
N GLN A 89 5.41 5.69 -7.44
CA GLN A 89 6.65 5.72 -6.67
C GLN A 89 7.85 5.73 -7.60
N THR A 90 7.95 4.79 -8.56
CA THR A 90 9.09 4.74 -9.48
C THR A 90 9.25 6.03 -10.28
N ILE A 91 8.15 6.68 -10.69
CA ILE A 91 8.20 7.99 -11.36
C ILE A 91 8.74 9.06 -10.42
N CYS A 92 8.23 9.17 -9.18
CA CYS A 92 8.71 10.16 -8.21
C CYS A 92 10.19 9.94 -7.86
N ASP A 93 10.57 8.69 -7.59
CA ASP A 93 11.92 8.31 -7.20
C ASP A 93 12.92 8.56 -8.33
N ASN A 94 12.56 8.25 -9.57
CA ASN A 94 13.42 8.52 -10.72
C ASN A 94 13.68 10.03 -10.93
N GLN A 95 12.72 10.90 -10.61
CA GLN A 95 12.90 12.35 -10.66
C GLN A 95 13.87 12.86 -9.57
N GLU A 96 14.01 12.13 -8.48
CA GLU A 96 14.88 12.44 -7.34
C GLU A 96 16.21 11.66 -7.35
N GLY A 97 16.45 10.85 -8.39
CA GLY A 97 17.65 10.00 -8.50
C GLY A 97 17.66 8.77 -7.58
N ILE A 98 16.48 8.36 -7.08
CA ILE A 98 16.30 7.19 -6.22
C ILE A 98 15.96 5.97 -7.09
N HIS A 99 16.60 4.83 -6.83
CA HIS A 99 16.40 3.59 -7.58
C HIS A 99 15.34 2.69 -6.95
N SER A 100 14.10 2.74 -7.45
CA SER A 100 12.99 1.86 -7.00
C SER A 100 12.44 0.90 -8.06
N ILE A 101 13.13 0.78 -9.19
CA ILE A 101 12.84 -0.24 -10.23
C ILE A 101 12.78 -1.68 -9.63
N PRO A 102 13.68 -2.09 -8.70
CA PRO A 102 13.61 -3.43 -8.12
C PRO A 102 12.26 -3.75 -7.45
N SER A 103 11.64 -2.77 -6.76
CA SER A 103 10.31 -2.92 -6.15
C SER A 103 9.24 -3.20 -7.19
N LEU A 104 9.28 -2.50 -8.33
CA LEU A 104 8.35 -2.70 -9.44
C LEU A 104 8.52 -4.07 -10.10
N LEU A 105 9.77 -4.52 -10.29
CA LEU A 105 10.07 -5.85 -10.84
C LEU A 105 9.65 -6.98 -9.89
N MET A 106 9.82 -6.78 -8.58
CA MET A 106 9.36 -7.74 -7.59
C MET A 106 7.82 -7.85 -7.61
N ALA A 107 7.10 -6.73 -7.64
CA ALA A 107 5.64 -6.76 -7.74
C ALA A 107 5.14 -7.46 -9.01
N ARG A 108 5.88 -7.36 -10.12
CA ARG A 108 5.62 -8.16 -11.33
C ARG A 108 5.78 -9.65 -11.07
N ALA A 109 6.91 -10.05 -10.47
CA ALA A 109 7.18 -11.46 -10.16
C ALA A 109 6.15 -12.06 -9.18
N LEU A 110 5.57 -11.24 -8.31
CA LEU A 110 4.52 -11.63 -7.36
C LEU A 110 3.10 -11.61 -7.96
N GLY A 111 2.94 -11.26 -9.23
CA GLY A 111 1.63 -11.16 -9.88
C GLY A 111 0.76 -9.98 -9.43
N ILE A 112 1.34 -9.01 -8.71
CA ILE A 112 0.64 -7.81 -8.23
C ILE A 112 0.54 -6.76 -9.34
N LEU A 113 1.58 -6.64 -10.18
CA LEU A 113 1.66 -5.61 -11.21
C LEU A 113 0.75 -5.93 -12.40
N GLN A 114 -0.28 -5.11 -12.59
CA GLN A 114 -1.18 -5.20 -13.76
C GLN A 114 -0.58 -4.44 -14.95
N GLU A 115 0.13 -5.16 -15.83
CA GLU A 115 0.88 -4.56 -16.95
C GLU A 115 -0.02 -3.75 -17.91
N GLU A 116 -1.17 -4.31 -18.29
CA GLU A 116 -2.13 -3.70 -19.22
C GLU A 116 -2.93 -2.54 -18.63
N ARG A 117 -2.81 -2.28 -17.32
CA ARG A 117 -3.52 -1.16 -16.68
C ARG A 117 -2.92 0.16 -17.17
N PRO A 118 -3.72 1.13 -17.66
CA PRO A 118 -3.19 2.44 -18.00
C PRO A 118 -2.70 3.17 -16.74
N LEU A 119 -1.58 3.88 -16.85
CA LEU A 119 -1.08 4.71 -15.75
C LEU A 119 -2.09 5.84 -15.48
N PRO A 120 -2.63 5.98 -14.25
CA PRO A 120 -3.59 7.04 -13.96
C PRO A 120 -2.93 8.41 -14.00
N MET A 121 -3.72 9.45 -14.27
CA MET A 121 -3.25 10.83 -14.06
C MET A 121 -3.01 11.07 -12.55
N PRO A 122 -2.05 11.93 -12.16
CA PRO A 122 -1.76 12.20 -10.76
C PRO A 122 -2.99 12.63 -9.94
N SER A 123 -3.86 13.49 -10.50
CA SER A 123 -5.10 13.92 -9.84
C SER A 123 -6.06 12.76 -9.61
N THR A 124 -6.30 11.92 -10.62
CA THR A 124 -7.12 10.72 -10.52
C THR A 124 -6.59 9.77 -9.44
N PHE A 125 -5.28 9.50 -9.45
CA PHE A 125 -4.65 8.66 -8.43
C PHE A 125 -4.87 9.19 -7.01
N MET A 126 -4.65 10.48 -6.77
CA MET A 126 -4.87 11.10 -5.46
C MET A 126 -6.33 10.95 -4.98
N THR A 127 -7.31 11.23 -5.85
CA THR A 127 -8.74 11.11 -5.52
C THR A 127 -9.12 9.66 -5.23
N THR A 128 -8.71 8.73 -6.08
CA THR A 128 -9.01 7.30 -5.96
C THR A 128 -8.40 6.71 -4.68
N VAL A 129 -7.15 7.05 -4.35
CA VAL A 129 -6.52 6.62 -3.10
C VAL A 129 -7.20 7.22 -1.88
N ARG A 130 -7.58 8.51 -1.92
CA ARG A 130 -8.29 9.14 -0.79
C ARG A 130 -9.64 8.48 -0.52
N GLN A 131 -10.39 8.15 -1.57
CA GLN A 131 -11.65 7.39 -1.46
C GLN A 131 -11.42 5.99 -0.88
N LEU A 132 -10.38 5.30 -1.32
CA LEU A 132 -9.99 4.00 -0.74
C LEU A 132 -9.62 4.15 0.74
N ALA A 133 -8.79 5.13 1.10
CA ALA A 133 -8.39 5.39 2.47
C ALA A 133 -9.60 5.68 3.38
N ALA A 134 -10.61 6.40 2.88
CA ALA A 134 -11.85 6.63 3.62
C ALA A 134 -12.64 5.33 3.86
N ARG A 135 -12.73 4.44 2.86
CA ARG A 135 -13.35 3.11 3.01
C ARG A 135 -12.65 2.24 4.06
N HIS A 136 -11.33 2.41 4.22
CA HIS A 136 -10.52 1.73 5.23
C HIS A 136 -10.44 2.49 6.57
N GLY A 137 -11.22 3.57 6.74
CA GLY A 137 -11.28 4.35 7.98
C GLY A 137 -9.99 5.09 8.33
N LEU A 138 -9.12 5.38 7.34
CA LEU A 138 -7.88 6.13 7.55
C LEU A 138 -8.04 7.64 7.42
N VAL A 139 -9.06 8.10 6.69
CA VAL A 139 -9.39 9.53 6.51
C VAL A 139 -10.90 9.72 6.51
N GLU A 140 -11.36 10.94 6.79
CA GLU A 140 -12.78 11.28 6.69
C GLU A 140 -13.26 11.24 5.22
N PRO A 141 -14.47 10.72 4.95
CA PRO A 141 -15.07 10.78 3.63
C PRO A 141 -15.19 12.23 3.17
N MET A 142 -14.86 12.49 1.90
CA MET A 142 -15.06 13.80 1.31
C MET A 142 -16.57 14.07 1.25
N GLN A 143 -17.06 15.07 2.00
CA GLN A 143 -18.45 15.48 1.88
C GLN A 143 -18.66 16.07 0.47
N PRO A 144 -19.71 15.66 -0.26
CA PRO A 144 -20.06 16.36 -1.49
C PRO A 144 -20.35 17.81 -1.13
N ALA A 145 -19.80 18.75 -1.91
CA ALA A 145 -20.08 20.17 -1.74
C ALA A 145 -21.61 20.38 -1.77
N ALA A 146 -22.12 21.14 -0.80
CA ALA A 146 -23.53 21.53 -0.80
C ALA A 146 -23.87 22.18 -2.15
N PRO A 147 -25.03 21.85 -2.76
CA PRO A 147 -25.45 22.53 -3.97
C PRO A 147 -25.46 24.04 -3.72
N PRO A 148 -25.05 24.87 -4.69
CA PRO A 148 -25.07 26.32 -4.52
C PRO A 148 -26.50 26.74 -4.15
N GLU A 149 -26.63 27.42 -3.00
CA GLU A 149 -27.87 28.06 -2.61
C GLU A 149 -28.20 29.09 -3.69
N ASN A 150 -29.30 28.86 -4.41
CA ASN A 150 -29.84 29.85 -5.33
C ASN A 150 -30.18 31.12 -4.52
N GLU A 151 -29.37 32.17 -4.67
CA GLU A 151 -29.72 33.50 -4.16
C GLU A 151 -31.06 33.93 -4.79
N PRO A 152 -32.11 34.20 -3.99
CA PRO A 152 -33.35 34.73 -4.53
C PRO A 152 -33.11 36.17 -5.01
N SER A 153 -33.61 36.43 -6.23
CA SER A 153 -33.56 37.72 -6.94
C SER A 153 -34.30 38.86 -6.24
#